data_AF-A0A7S3D8F7-F1
#
_entry.id   AF-A0A7S3D8F7-F1
#
_cell.length_a   1.000
_cell.length_b   1.000
_cell.length_c   1.000
_cell.angle_alpha   90.00
_cell.angle_beta   90.00
_cell.angle_gamma   90.00
#
_symmetry.space_group_name_H-M   'P 1'
#
loop_
_entity.id
_entity.type
_entity.pdbx_description
1 polymer ?
#
loop_
_entity_poly.entity_id
_entity_poly.type
_entity_poly.pdbx_seq_one_letter_code
_entity_poly.pdbx_strand_id
1 'polypeptide(L)'
;MEVESVNTTSRVDVLEVESANTTSRVDVLEVQTVNIAAKVDEMEILSTDMQVLNEETVNTTSRVDVLEEALAEIMLELAQLKEKPGGGGSDECERGYFGANCTACNCTSGGICDDGRKGSGRCACFDGITGERCDKCAVTGRIWPDCTECMSGYYPFQSYSPTKLLDPNGSADDRLGYGGPSLSA
;
A
#
# COMPACT_ATOMS: atom_id res chain seq x y z
N MET A 1 83.68 -50.42 6.25
CA MET A 1 83.18 -49.25 7.00
C MET A 1 82.26 -48.34 6.19
N GLU A 2 82.21 -48.43 4.86
CA GLU A 2 81.46 -47.47 4.03
C GLU A 2 79.96 -47.78 3.89
N VAL A 3 79.56 -49.06 3.87
CA VAL A 3 78.17 -49.50 3.62
C VAL A 3 77.21 -49.02 4.72
N GLU A 4 77.63 -49.02 5.99
CA GLU A 4 76.83 -48.51 7.08
C GLU A 4 76.65 -46.98 7.00
N SER A 5 77.69 -46.25 6.57
CA SER A 5 77.59 -44.79 6.42
C SER A 5 76.61 -44.38 5.32
N VAL A 6 76.60 -45.08 4.18
CA VAL A 6 75.70 -44.79 3.07
C VAL A 6 74.24 -45.06 3.43
N ASN A 7 73.98 -46.14 4.19
CA ASN A 7 72.64 -46.45 4.69
C ASN A 7 72.16 -45.43 5.73
N THR A 8 73.06 -44.94 6.59
CA THR A 8 72.72 -43.85 7.52
C THR A 8 72.44 -42.54 6.78
N THR A 9 73.23 -42.19 5.77
CA THR A 9 73.00 -40.96 4.97
C THR A 9 71.65 -40.99 4.26
N SER A 10 71.31 -42.10 3.59
CA SER A 10 70.02 -42.21 2.88
C SER A 10 68.80 -42.09 3.82
N ARG A 11 68.90 -42.55 5.06
CA ARG A 11 67.84 -42.40 6.07
C ARG A 11 67.73 -40.97 6.58
N VAL A 12 68.85 -40.24 6.67
CA VAL A 12 68.85 -38.82 7.03
C VAL A 12 68.15 -38.01 5.94
N ASP A 13 68.44 -38.26 4.67
CA ASP A 13 67.82 -37.55 3.54
C ASP A 13 66.29 -37.70 3.53
N VAL A 14 65.77 -38.91 3.81
CA VAL A 14 64.33 -39.16 3.90
C VAL A 14 63.70 -38.38 5.06
N LEU A 15 64.35 -38.35 6.21
CA LEU A 15 63.86 -37.63 7.39
C LEU A 15 63.88 -36.11 7.18
N GLU A 16 64.84 -35.57 6.43
CA GLU A 16 64.88 -34.15 6.06
C GLU A 16 63.69 -33.77 5.17
N VAL A 17 63.36 -34.62 4.18
CA VAL A 17 62.19 -34.42 3.32
C VAL A 17 60.89 -34.50 4.12
N GLU A 18 60.76 -35.48 5.01
CA GLU A 18 59.58 -35.59 5.88
C GLU A 18 59.47 -34.40 6.84
N SER A 19 60.59 -33.94 7.41
CA SER A 19 60.63 -32.74 8.26
C SER A 19 60.23 -31.48 7.51
N ALA A 20 60.67 -31.32 6.27
CA ALA A 20 60.27 -30.20 5.42
C ALA A 20 58.76 -30.25 5.08
N ASN A 21 58.24 -31.44 4.80
CA ASN A 21 56.82 -31.65 4.51
C ASN A 21 55.94 -31.41 5.75
N THR A 22 56.35 -31.88 6.94
CA THR A 22 55.62 -31.59 8.18
C THR A 22 55.65 -30.12 8.51
N THR A 23 56.78 -29.42 8.32
CA THR A 23 56.88 -27.97 8.49
C THR A 23 55.92 -27.24 7.56
N SER A 24 55.89 -27.59 6.27
CA SER A 24 54.96 -26.99 5.30
C SER A 24 53.48 -27.22 5.67
N ARG A 25 53.15 -28.40 6.20
CA ARG A 25 51.79 -28.69 6.70
C ARG A 25 51.47 -27.89 7.96
N VAL A 26 52.44 -27.68 8.84
CA VAL A 26 52.29 -26.83 10.02
C VAL A 26 52.04 -25.38 9.60
N ASP A 27 52.80 -24.84 8.65
CA ASP A 27 52.61 -23.47 8.14
C ASP A 27 51.19 -23.27 7.57
N VAL A 28 50.69 -24.25 6.80
CA VAL A 28 49.32 -24.21 6.27
C VAL A 28 48.29 -24.24 7.41
N LEU A 29 48.49 -25.10 8.40
CA LEU A 29 47.59 -25.21 9.54
C LEU A 29 47.59 -23.93 10.38
N GLU A 30 48.74 -23.27 10.57
CA GLU A 30 48.83 -21.99 11.28
C GLU A 30 47.99 -20.92 10.58
N VAL A 31 48.11 -20.80 9.26
CA VAL A 31 47.28 -19.88 8.46
C VAL A 31 45.80 -20.22 8.60
N GLN A 32 45.44 -21.51 8.56
CA GLN A 32 44.05 -21.94 8.76
C GLN A 32 43.54 -21.61 10.17
N THR A 33 44.36 -21.78 11.20
CA THR A 33 44.01 -21.44 12.59
C THR A 33 43.76 -19.95 12.74
N VAL A 34 44.59 -19.09 12.14
CA VAL A 34 44.38 -17.63 12.15
C VAL A 34 43.09 -17.24 11.43
N ASN A 35 42.82 -17.83 10.26
CA ASN A 35 41.58 -17.58 9.52
C ASN A 35 40.34 -18.05 10.28
N ILE A 36 40.41 -19.20 10.96
CA ILE A 36 39.30 -19.70 11.78
C ILE A 36 39.10 -18.77 12.98
N ALA A 37 40.17 -18.33 13.65
CA ALA A 37 40.09 -17.40 14.78
C ALA A 37 39.40 -16.08 14.36
N ALA A 38 39.81 -15.48 13.24
CA ALA A 38 39.17 -14.26 12.73
C ALA A 38 37.66 -14.46 12.46
N LYS A 39 37.26 -15.62 11.92
CA LYS A 39 35.83 -15.94 11.71
C LYS A 39 35.08 -16.20 13.01
N VAL A 40 35.77 -16.67 14.06
CA VAL A 40 35.19 -16.80 15.40
C VAL A 40 34.93 -15.42 16.00
N ASP A 41 35.86 -14.49 15.86
CA ASP A 41 35.68 -13.10 16.30
C ASP A 41 34.47 -12.44 15.59
N GLU A 42 34.31 -12.66 14.28
CA GLU A 42 33.13 -12.21 13.53
C GLU A 42 31.82 -12.84 14.06
N MET A 43 31.83 -14.12 14.42
CA MET A 43 30.66 -14.78 15.01
C MET A 43 30.32 -14.25 16.41
N GLU A 44 31.31 -13.85 17.20
CA GLU A 44 31.09 -13.27 18.53
C GLU A 44 30.42 -11.89 18.44
N ILE A 45 30.86 -11.07 17.48
CA ILE A 45 30.20 -9.81 17.15
C ILE A 45 28.74 -10.07 16.74
N LEU A 46 28.51 -11.02 15.82
CA LEU A 46 27.17 -11.35 15.35
C LEU A 46 26.26 -11.89 16.47
N SER A 47 26.81 -12.65 17.41
CA SER A 47 26.09 -13.10 18.60
C SER A 47 25.66 -11.94 19.49
N THR A 48 26.53 -10.94 19.63
CA THR A 48 26.24 -9.73 20.42
C THR A 48 25.14 -8.89 19.74
N ASP A 49 25.22 -8.69 18.43
CA ASP A 49 24.19 -7.98 17.65
C ASP A 49 22.82 -8.66 17.79
N MET A 50 22.79 -10.00 17.77
CA MET A 50 21.55 -10.76 17.94
C MET A 50 20.94 -10.57 19.34
N GLN A 51 21.76 -10.43 20.38
CA GLN A 51 21.28 -10.14 21.73
C GLN A 51 20.64 -8.75 21.82
N VAL A 52 21.27 -7.74 21.22
CA VAL A 52 20.73 -6.36 21.16
C VAL A 52 19.40 -6.35 20.41
N LEU A 53 19.33 -7.00 19.24
CA LEU A 53 18.10 -7.11 18.46
C LEU A 53 16.98 -7.83 19.23
N ASN A 54 17.32 -8.86 20.00
CA ASN A 54 16.34 -9.54 20.85
C ASN A 54 15.79 -8.60 21.94
N GLU A 55 16.64 -7.80 22.58
CA GLU A 55 16.21 -6.82 23.57
C GLU A 55 15.33 -5.71 22.96
N GLU A 56 15.69 -5.20 21.79
CA GLU A 56 14.84 -4.27 21.03
C GLU A 56 13.49 -4.90 20.66
N THR A 57 13.48 -6.19 20.27
CA THR A 57 12.27 -6.92 19.94
C THR A 57 11.36 -7.08 21.16
N VAL A 58 11.93 -7.41 22.33
CA VAL A 58 11.17 -7.51 23.59
C VAL A 58 10.60 -6.14 23.99
N ASN A 59 11.40 -5.08 23.88
CA ASN A 59 10.96 -3.72 24.18
C ASN A 59 9.84 -3.26 23.23
N THR A 60 9.96 -3.53 21.94
CA THR A 60 8.90 -3.20 20.95
C THR A 60 7.64 -4.04 21.17
N THR A 61 7.76 -5.33 21.48
CA THR A 61 6.62 -6.21 21.80
C THR A 61 5.85 -5.69 23.01
N SER A 62 6.54 -5.37 24.11
CA SER A 62 5.87 -4.81 25.29
C SER A 62 5.16 -3.47 25.02
N ARG A 63 5.68 -2.64 24.10
CA ARG A 63 4.96 -1.43 23.64
C ARG A 63 3.71 -1.77 22.84
N VAL A 64 3.72 -2.84 22.04
CA VAL A 64 2.53 -3.33 21.33
C VAL A 64 1.50 -3.84 22.33
N ASP A 65 1.91 -4.64 23.32
CA ASP A 65 1.00 -5.14 24.37
C ASP A 65 0.28 -4.00 25.09
N VAL A 66 1.01 -2.93 25.46
CA VAL A 66 0.42 -1.73 26.08
C VAL A 66 -0.56 -1.01 25.15
N LEU A 67 -0.25 -0.96 23.85
CA LEU A 67 -1.14 -0.34 22.85
C LEU A 67 -2.39 -1.19 22.61
N GLU A 68 -2.27 -2.51 22.60
CA GLU A 68 -3.39 -3.43 22.46
C GLU A 68 -4.34 -3.30 23.66
N GLU A 69 -3.81 -3.22 24.87
CA GLU A 69 -4.59 -2.97 26.09
C GLU A 69 -5.29 -1.60 26.03
N ALA A 70 -4.55 -0.54 25.71
CA ALA A 70 -5.11 0.80 25.59
C ALA A 70 -6.20 0.88 24.49
N LEU A 71 -6.02 0.17 23.39
CA LEU A 71 -7.01 0.09 22.32
C LEU A 71 -8.27 -0.65 22.78
N ALA A 72 -8.14 -1.71 23.58
CA ALA A 72 -9.27 -2.42 24.17
C ALA A 72 -10.07 -1.50 25.12
N GLU A 73 -9.39 -0.71 25.96
CA GLU A 73 -10.00 0.29 26.82
C GLU A 73 -10.75 1.36 26.01
N ILE A 74 -10.11 1.94 24.98
CA ILE A 74 -10.74 2.95 24.11
C ILE A 74 -11.94 2.36 23.36
N MET A 75 -11.88 1.12 22.90
CA MET A 75 -13.02 0.46 22.25
C MET A 75 -14.20 0.29 23.21
N LEU A 76 -13.93 0.01 24.49
CA LEU A 76 -14.96 -0.05 25.53
C LEU A 76 -15.58 1.33 25.78
N GLU A 77 -14.79 2.40 25.81
CA GLU A 77 -15.27 3.78 25.93
C GLU A 77 -16.09 4.21 24.70
N LEU A 78 -15.64 3.87 23.48
CA LEU A 78 -16.36 4.15 22.23
C LEU A 78 -17.69 3.38 22.13
N ALA A 79 -17.77 2.17 22.68
CA ALA A 79 -19.03 1.43 22.77
C ALA A 79 -20.06 2.20 23.61
N GLN A 80 -19.62 2.87 24.68
CA GLN A 80 -20.48 3.74 25.50
C GLN A 80 -20.82 5.06 24.79
N LEU A 81 -19.99 5.54 23.85
CA LEU A 81 -20.29 6.71 23.03
C LEU A 81 -21.31 6.44 21.90
N LYS A 82 -21.50 5.19 21.49
CA LYS A 82 -22.66 4.79 20.64
C LYS A 82 -23.98 4.84 21.41
N GLU A 83 -23.90 4.89 22.74
CA GLU A 83 -25.01 5.18 23.65
C GLU A 83 -24.95 6.60 24.21
N LYS A 84 -24.28 7.56 23.55
CA LYS A 84 -24.68 8.95 23.78
C LYS A 84 -26.11 9.02 23.25
N PRO A 85 -27.15 9.28 24.08
CA PRO A 85 -28.47 9.56 23.54
C PRO A 85 -28.35 10.88 22.79
N GLY A 86 -27.97 10.80 21.52
CA GLY A 86 -28.19 11.87 20.57
C GLY A 86 -29.69 12.06 20.52
N GLY A 87 -30.17 13.07 21.25
CA GLY A 87 -31.51 13.63 21.10
C GLY A 87 -32.61 12.61 20.89
N GLY A 88 -32.84 11.73 21.87
CA GLY A 88 -34.07 10.92 21.96
C GLY A 88 -35.28 11.80 22.33
N GLY A 89 -35.58 12.80 21.51
CA GLY A 89 -36.96 13.28 21.35
C GLY A 89 -37.51 12.61 20.10
N SER A 90 -38.80 12.28 20.06
CA SER A 90 -39.50 11.83 18.86
C SER A 90 -39.61 12.93 17.77
N ASP A 91 -38.53 13.69 17.56
CA ASP A 91 -38.50 14.99 16.89
C ASP A 91 -37.33 15.15 15.91
N GLU A 92 -36.49 14.13 15.68
CA GLU A 92 -35.38 14.19 14.72
C GLU A 92 -35.55 13.10 13.65
N CYS A 93 -35.46 13.48 12.38
CA CYS A 93 -35.44 12.52 11.27
C CYS A 93 -34.06 11.86 11.18
N GLU A 94 -34.01 10.62 10.66
CA GLU A 94 -32.71 10.01 10.30
C GLU A 94 -31.98 10.92 9.29
N ARG A 95 -30.64 10.92 9.33
CA ARG A 95 -29.85 11.74 8.40
C ARG A 95 -30.26 11.48 6.96
N GLY A 96 -30.44 12.54 6.19
CA GLY A 96 -30.95 12.47 4.82
C GLY A 96 -32.47 12.38 4.71
N TYR A 97 -33.23 12.65 5.78
CA TYR A 97 -34.68 12.81 5.76
C TYR A 97 -35.10 14.14 6.39
N PHE A 98 -36.16 14.78 5.86
CA PHE A 98 -36.56 16.13 6.24
C PHE A 98 -38.06 16.28 6.51
N GLY A 99 -38.42 17.32 7.26
CA GLY A 99 -39.80 17.73 7.51
C GLY A 99 -40.55 16.87 8.54
N ALA A 100 -41.81 17.23 8.81
CA ALA A 100 -42.63 16.59 9.84
C ALA A 100 -42.91 15.10 9.61
N ASN A 101 -42.87 14.65 8.36
CA ASN A 101 -43.08 13.27 7.95
C ASN A 101 -41.77 12.51 7.66
N CYS A 102 -40.61 13.12 7.91
CA CYS A 102 -39.30 12.55 7.56
C CYS A 102 -39.28 11.99 6.14
N THR A 103 -39.45 12.87 5.16
CA THR A 103 -39.39 12.54 3.73
C THR A 103 -37.94 12.44 3.30
N ALA A 104 -37.59 11.45 2.48
CA ALA A 104 -36.22 11.27 2.01
C ALA A 104 -35.74 12.49 1.21
N CYS A 105 -34.55 12.99 1.53
CA CYS A 105 -33.82 13.96 0.74
C CYS A 105 -33.48 13.35 -0.62
N ASN A 106 -33.51 14.19 -1.65
CA ASN A 106 -33.25 13.75 -3.02
C ASN A 106 -31.96 14.37 -3.60
N CYS A 107 -31.06 14.88 -2.75
CA CYS A 107 -29.79 15.44 -3.19
C CYS A 107 -28.87 14.34 -3.73
N THR A 108 -28.14 14.65 -4.79
CA THR A 108 -27.02 13.80 -5.24
C THR A 108 -25.79 14.07 -4.38
N SER A 109 -24.69 13.32 -4.59
CA SER A 109 -23.42 13.52 -3.90
C SER A 109 -22.77 14.90 -4.16
N GLY A 110 -23.32 15.68 -5.10
CA GLY A 110 -22.86 17.04 -5.41
C GLY A 110 -23.35 18.11 -4.43
N GLY A 111 -24.04 17.76 -3.34
CA GLY A 111 -24.49 18.72 -2.34
C GLY A 111 -24.95 18.10 -1.03
N ILE A 112 -25.32 18.98 -0.09
CA ILE A 112 -25.78 18.63 1.26
C ILE A 112 -27.26 18.98 1.38
N CYS A 113 -28.05 18.07 1.96
CA CYS A 113 -29.47 18.32 2.22
C CYS A 113 -29.67 19.13 3.51
N ASP A 114 -30.62 20.06 3.49
CA ASP A 114 -31.22 20.64 4.70
C ASP A 114 -32.19 19.63 5.32
N ASP A 115 -31.62 18.67 6.06
CA ASP A 115 -32.32 17.54 6.69
C ASP A 115 -32.77 17.83 8.13
N GLY A 116 -33.43 16.85 8.75
CA GLY A 116 -34.05 17.00 10.07
C GLY A 116 -35.49 17.51 10.01
N ARG A 117 -36.17 17.49 11.16
CA ARG A 117 -37.63 17.74 11.21
C ARG A 117 -38.05 19.17 10.82
N LYS A 118 -37.15 20.13 11.02
CA LYS A 118 -37.30 21.52 10.56
C LYS A 118 -36.61 21.79 9.22
N GLY A 119 -35.89 20.79 8.70
CA GLY A 119 -35.23 20.86 7.41
C GLY A 119 -36.26 21.01 6.29
N SER A 120 -35.90 21.81 5.29
CA SER A 120 -36.71 22.07 4.10
C SER A 120 -36.55 21.02 3.01
N GLY A 121 -35.55 20.15 3.12
CA GLY A 121 -35.19 19.17 2.09
C GLY A 121 -34.46 19.75 0.88
N ARG A 122 -34.10 21.04 0.93
CA ARG A 122 -33.36 21.70 -0.14
C ARG A 122 -31.90 21.27 -0.14
N CYS A 123 -31.33 21.16 -1.34
CA CYS A 123 -29.93 20.81 -1.52
C CYS A 123 -29.08 22.08 -1.66
N ALA A 124 -28.09 22.22 -0.78
CA ALA A 124 -27.00 23.16 -0.94
C ALA A 124 -25.89 22.51 -1.77
N CYS A 125 -25.71 22.96 -3.02
CA CYS A 125 -24.73 22.38 -3.94
C CYS A 125 -23.31 22.86 -3.66
N PHE A 126 -22.35 21.98 -3.90
CA PHE A 126 -20.93 22.32 -3.85
C PHE A 126 -20.53 23.21 -5.04
N ASP A 127 -19.37 23.86 -4.92
CA ASP A 127 -18.86 24.78 -5.93
C ASP A 127 -18.78 24.13 -7.32
N GLY A 128 -19.27 24.84 -8.34
CA GLY A 128 -19.31 24.35 -9.72
C GLY A 128 -20.45 23.39 -10.04
N ILE A 129 -21.27 23.01 -9.05
CA ILE A 129 -22.45 22.16 -9.20
C ILE A 129 -23.73 22.99 -8.97
N THR A 130 -24.78 22.66 -9.70
CA THR A 130 -26.08 23.34 -9.66
C THR A 130 -27.23 22.36 -9.88
N GLY A 131 -28.46 22.88 -9.87
CA GLY A 131 -29.70 22.11 -9.97
C GLY A 131 -30.33 21.86 -8.60
N GLU A 132 -31.63 21.58 -8.59
CA GLU A 132 -32.40 21.36 -7.35
C GLU A 132 -31.88 20.16 -6.54
N ARG A 133 -31.22 19.22 -7.21
CA ARG A 133 -30.63 18.01 -6.63
C ARG A 133 -29.10 18.00 -6.72
N CYS A 134 -28.48 19.10 -7.13
CA CYS A 134 -27.05 19.19 -7.38
C CYS A 134 -26.54 18.20 -8.44
N ASP A 135 -27.36 17.99 -9.48
CA ASP A 135 -27.19 17.00 -10.53
C ASP A 135 -26.67 17.59 -11.86
N LYS A 136 -26.24 18.85 -11.86
CA LYS A 136 -25.80 19.58 -13.06
C LYS A 136 -24.53 20.36 -12.79
N CYS A 137 -23.75 20.61 -13.83
CA CYS A 137 -22.63 21.54 -13.75
C CYS A 137 -23.11 22.97 -13.91
N ALA A 138 -22.57 23.88 -13.09
CA ALA A 138 -22.91 25.30 -13.13
C ALA A 138 -22.48 25.98 -14.44
N VAL A 139 -21.44 25.44 -15.10
CA VAL A 139 -20.93 25.93 -16.38
C VAL A 139 -21.23 24.92 -17.49
N THR A 140 -21.70 25.41 -18.64
CA THR A 140 -21.97 24.61 -19.84
C THR A 140 -20.70 24.03 -20.45
N GLY A 141 -20.76 22.79 -20.94
CA GLY A 141 -19.61 22.10 -21.56
C GLY A 141 -18.77 21.25 -20.60
N ARG A 142 -19.23 21.09 -19.35
CA ARG A 142 -18.63 20.23 -18.33
C ARG A 142 -19.46 18.98 -18.07
N ILE A 143 -18.81 17.91 -17.62
CA ILE A 143 -19.42 16.58 -17.46
C ILE A 143 -19.59 16.27 -15.96
N TRP A 144 -20.81 15.93 -15.54
CA TRP A 144 -21.14 15.49 -14.18
C TRP A 144 -20.58 14.08 -13.92
N PRO A 145 -20.16 13.70 -12.69
CA PRO A 145 -20.29 14.41 -11.40
C PRO A 145 -19.21 15.43 -11.08
N ASP A 146 -18.02 15.31 -11.68
CA ASP A 146 -16.86 16.11 -11.28
C ASP A 146 -16.78 17.47 -11.99
N CYS A 147 -17.70 17.74 -12.91
CA CYS A 147 -17.76 18.97 -13.71
C CYS A 147 -16.41 19.34 -14.33
N THR A 148 -15.73 18.32 -14.87
CA THR A 148 -14.49 18.45 -15.62
C THR A 148 -14.78 18.94 -17.03
N GLU A 149 -13.84 19.66 -17.62
CA GLU A 149 -13.96 20.09 -19.02
C GLU A 149 -13.94 18.89 -19.95
N CYS A 150 -14.79 18.94 -20.97
CA CYS A 150 -14.75 17.96 -22.04
C CYS A 150 -13.40 18.10 -22.77
N MET A 151 -12.47 17.16 -22.52
CA MET A 151 -11.26 17.06 -23.32
C MET A 151 -11.65 16.70 -24.75
N SER A 152 -11.30 17.55 -25.70
CA SER A 152 -11.51 17.33 -27.12
C SER A 152 -10.82 16.01 -27.54
N GLY A 153 -11.61 14.93 -27.61
CA GLY A 153 -11.14 13.59 -28.00
C GLY A 153 -11.41 12.45 -27.01
N TYR A 154 -12.05 12.67 -25.86
CA TYR A 154 -12.38 11.59 -24.92
C TYR A 154 -13.86 11.59 -24.54
N TYR A 155 -14.66 10.72 -25.17
CA TYR A 155 -16.05 10.44 -24.81
C TYR A 155 -16.14 9.11 -24.06
N PRO A 156 -16.28 9.12 -22.72
CA PRO A 156 -16.68 7.92 -22.01
C PRO A 156 -18.21 7.79 -22.12
N PHE A 157 -18.67 6.62 -22.56
CA PHE A 157 -20.06 6.14 -22.71
C PHE A 157 -20.77 6.37 -24.05
N GLN A 158 -20.90 5.25 -24.79
CA GLN A 158 -21.73 5.04 -25.98
C GLN A 158 -23.24 5.02 -25.66
N SER A 159 -23.84 6.12 -25.21
CA SER A 159 -25.32 6.14 -25.11
C SER A 159 -26.02 7.46 -25.39
N TYR A 160 -25.29 8.54 -25.69
CA TYR A 160 -25.91 9.73 -26.26
C TYR A 160 -25.36 9.96 -27.66
N SER A 161 -26.17 9.58 -28.64
CA SER A 161 -26.01 10.01 -30.03
C SER A 161 -25.87 11.54 -30.03
N PRO A 162 -24.79 12.13 -30.55
CA PRO A 162 -24.83 13.55 -30.81
C PRO A 162 -25.93 13.75 -31.84
N THR A 163 -26.96 14.50 -31.44
CA THR A 163 -27.95 15.07 -32.34
C THR A 163 -27.22 15.52 -33.59
N LYS A 164 -27.63 14.97 -34.75
CA LYS A 164 -27.14 15.32 -36.09
C LYS A 164 -26.57 16.73 -36.10
N LEU A 165 -25.23 16.84 -36.14
CA LEU A 165 -24.61 18.03 -36.67
C LEU A 165 -24.94 18.00 -38.16
N LEU A 166 -26.05 18.65 -38.50
CA LEU A 166 -26.37 19.00 -39.87
C LEU A 166 -25.32 20.02 -40.31
N ASP A 167 -24.49 19.64 -41.28
CA ASP A 167 -23.75 20.62 -42.07
C ASP A 167 -24.75 21.61 -42.72
N PRO A 168 -24.34 22.83 -43.10
CA PRO A 168 -25.26 23.84 -43.66
C PRO A 168 -26.00 23.43 -44.95
N ASN A 169 -25.74 22.24 -45.51
CA ASN A 169 -26.47 21.64 -46.63
C ASN A 169 -27.19 20.30 -46.31
N GLY A 170 -27.23 19.87 -45.04
CA GLY A 170 -28.16 18.85 -44.58
C GLY A 170 -27.95 17.40 -45.06
N SER A 171 -26.71 16.95 -45.27
CA SER A 171 -26.43 15.54 -45.61
C SER A 171 -25.57 14.88 -44.53
N ALA A 172 -25.99 13.71 -44.03
CA ALA A 172 -25.22 12.94 -43.05
C ALA A 172 -24.08 12.18 -43.74
N ASP A 173 -22.84 12.37 -43.29
CA ASP A 173 -21.65 11.70 -43.86
C ASP A 173 -21.37 10.39 -43.09
N ASP A 174 -21.90 9.27 -43.59
CA ASP A 174 -21.71 7.91 -43.06
C ASP A 174 -20.38 7.28 -43.54
N ARG A 175 -19.25 7.96 -43.33
CA ARG A 175 -17.91 7.46 -43.79
C ARG A 175 -16.87 7.27 -42.70
N LEU A 176 -17.27 6.86 -41.50
CA LEU A 176 -16.33 6.29 -40.52
C LEU A 176 -16.65 4.80 -40.31
N GLY A 177 -16.09 3.98 -41.19
CA GLY A 177 -16.07 2.53 -41.06
C GLY A 177 -15.17 2.10 -39.90
N TYR A 178 -15.70 1.26 -39.00
CA TYR A 178 -14.94 0.64 -37.93
C TYR A 178 -14.23 -0.62 -38.45
N GLY A 179 -12.92 -0.52 -38.68
CA GLY A 179 -12.03 -1.68 -38.82
C GLY A 179 -11.29 -1.92 -37.50
N GLY A 180 -11.78 -2.82 -36.66
CA GLY A 180 -11.05 -3.32 -35.50
C GLY A 180 -10.07 -4.44 -35.88
N PRO A 181 -8.94 -4.62 -35.17
CA PRO A 181 -7.97 -5.67 -35.47
C PRO A 181 -8.50 -7.06 -35.08
N SER A 182 -8.38 -8.02 -36.01
CA SER A 182 -8.63 -9.43 -35.78
C SER A 182 -7.48 -10.05 -34.97
N LEU A 183 -7.77 -10.49 -33.74
CA LEU A 183 -6.91 -11.35 -32.95
C LEU A 183 -6.97 -12.76 -33.56
N SER A 184 -5.86 -13.21 -34.17
CA SER A 184 -5.70 -14.57 -34.64
C SER A 184 -5.28 -15.48 -33.48
N ALA A 185 -6.03 -16.56 -33.28
CA ALA A 185 -5.68 -17.73 -32.48
C ALA A 185 -4.95 -18.76 -33.35
#